data_AF-H5S9V6-F1
#
_entry.id   AF-H5S9V6-F1
#
_cell.length_a   1.000
_cell.length_b   1.000
_cell.length_c   1.000
_cell.angle_alpha   90.00
_cell.angle_beta   90.00
_cell.angle_gamma   90.00
#
_symmetry.space_group_name_H-M   'P 1'
#
loop_
_entity.id
_entity.type
_entity.pdbx_description
1 polymer ?
#
loop_
_entity_poly.entity_id
_entity_poly.type
_entity_poly.pdbx_seq_one_letter_code
_entity_poly.pdbx_strand_id
1 'polypeptide(L)'
;MQLTVRDVAQLFEVSERQVYRWIAREGLPAYRVHEQYRCNRAELLEWATARHLNISPQLFHERVRTPIPRLEDALHAGGVFYQLHASVRESAWRALLGTLKLPADPDFLVRVLAAQERLLST
;
A
#
# COMPACT_ATOMS: atom_id res chain seq x y z
N MET A 1 -4.85 9.55 7.10
CA MET A 1 -4.39 8.77 8.26
C MET A 1 -3.16 9.44 8.87
N GLN A 2 -3.00 9.44 10.19
CA GLN A 2 -1.83 10.01 10.85
C GLN A 2 -0.94 8.91 11.45
N LEU A 3 0.35 8.93 11.11
CA LEU A 3 1.35 7.96 11.57
C LEU A 3 1.91 8.37 12.94
N THR A 4 2.17 7.39 13.80
CA THR A 4 2.88 7.62 15.07
C THR A 4 4.40 7.66 14.85
N VAL A 5 5.14 8.18 15.83
CA VAL A 5 6.63 8.14 15.81
C VAL A 5 7.17 6.73 15.62
N ARG A 6 6.52 5.74 16.25
CA ARG A 6 6.88 4.33 16.13
C ARG A 6 6.68 3.79 14.70
N ASP A 7 5.58 4.17 14.06
CA ASP A 7 5.32 3.78 12.66
C ASP A 7 6.38 4.38 11.74
N VAL A 8 6.72 5.66 11.94
CA VAL A 8 7.78 6.33 11.16
C VAL A 8 9.13 5.66 11.39
N ALA A 9 9.47 5.32 12.64
CA ALA A 9 10.70 4.61 12.97
C ALA A 9 10.82 3.28 12.23
N GLN A 10 9.76 2.48 12.20
CA GLN A 10 9.72 1.24 11.42
C GLN A 10 9.86 1.47 9.91
N LEU A 11 9.18 2.49 9.38
CA LEU A 11 9.17 2.78 7.94
C LEU A 11 10.53 3.22 7.38
N PHE A 12 11.36 3.85 8.21
CA PHE A 12 12.71 4.29 7.84
C PHE A 12 13.81 3.39 8.41
N GLU A 13 13.45 2.29 9.09
CA GLU A 13 14.39 1.37 9.75
C GLU A 13 15.34 2.08 10.73
N VAL A 14 14.84 3.11 11.42
CA VAL A 14 15.60 3.90 12.41
C VAL A 14 15.02 3.76 13.81
N SER A 15 15.74 4.26 14.83
CA SER A 15 15.21 4.35 16.19
C SER A 15 14.20 5.49 16.33
N GLU A 16 13.23 5.36 17.25
CA GLU A 16 12.30 6.47 17.59
C GLU A 16 13.05 7.73 18.03
N ARG A 17 14.19 7.59 18.71
CA ARG A 17 15.07 8.70 19.09
C ARG A 17 15.56 9.50 17.87
N GLN A 18 15.84 8.83 16.77
CA GLN A 18 16.24 9.47 15.52
C GLN A 18 15.07 10.23 14.89
N VAL A 19 13.86 9.67 14.95
CA VAL A 19 12.65 10.37 14.50
C VAL A 19 12.38 11.62 15.35
N TYR A 20 12.51 11.54 16.68
CA TYR A 20 12.39 12.73 17.54
C TYR A 20 13.44 13.80 17.21
N ARG A 21 14.67 13.39 16.87
CA ARG A 21 15.71 14.32 16.39
C ARG A 21 15.31 14.97 15.07
N TRP A 22 14.71 14.21 14.16
CA TRP A 22 14.22 14.74 12.89
C TRP A 22 13.14 15.80 13.07
N ILE A 23 12.20 15.56 13.99
CA ILE A 23 11.16 16.54 14.34
C ILE A 23 11.80 17.81 14.92
N ALA A 24 12.74 17.66 15.85
CA ALA A 24 13.33 18.79 16.57
C ALA A 24 14.33 19.62 15.74
N ARG A 25 15.05 19.01 14.81
CA ARG A 25 16.23 19.63 14.16
C ARG A 25 16.30 19.53 12.65
N GLU A 26 15.67 18.51 12.07
CA GLU A 26 15.80 18.22 10.64
C GLU A 26 14.51 18.54 9.87
N GLY A 27 13.53 19.17 10.53
CA GLY A 27 12.32 19.73 9.93
C GLY A 27 11.32 18.68 9.47
N LEU A 28 11.25 17.52 10.13
CA LEU A 28 10.25 16.51 9.83
C LEU A 28 8.83 17.04 10.17
N PRO A 29 7.88 17.06 9.21
CA PRO A 29 6.51 17.51 9.47
C PRO A 29 5.82 16.60 10.48
N ALA A 30 5.55 17.15 11.66
CA ALA A 30 4.87 16.44 12.75
C ALA A 30 3.97 17.41 13.52
N TYR A 31 2.78 16.93 13.86
CA TYR A 31 1.76 17.66 14.62
C TYR A 31 1.56 17.01 15.98
N ARG A 32 1.33 17.81 17.02
CA ARG A 32 1.01 17.30 18.36
C ARG A 32 -0.50 17.18 18.50
N VAL A 33 -1.00 15.96 18.65
CA VAL A 33 -2.43 15.65 18.80
C VAL A 33 -2.58 14.75 20.03
N HIS A 34 -3.35 15.20 21.03
CA HIS A 34 -3.50 14.50 22.32
C HIS A 34 -2.15 14.11 22.95
N GLU A 35 -1.21 15.07 23.05
CA GLU A 35 0.15 14.86 23.57
C GLU A 35 1.04 13.88 22.79
N GLN A 36 0.59 13.36 21.65
CA GLN A 36 1.37 12.46 20.82
C GLN A 36 1.74 13.13 19.50
N TYR A 37 2.96 12.89 19.02
CA TYR A 37 3.35 13.30 17.68
C TYR A 37 2.66 12.44 16.63
N ARG A 38 2.22 13.12 15.58
CA ARG A 38 1.47 12.59 14.45
C ARG A 38 2.04 13.15 13.16
N CYS A 39 2.45 12.27 12.26
CA CYS A 39 2.98 12.66 10.96
C CYS A 39 1.96 12.33 9.86
N ASN A 40 1.75 13.27 8.93
CA ASN A 40 0.99 12.96 7.72
C ASN A 40 1.89 12.17 6.76
N ARG A 41 1.37 11.10 6.17
CA ARG A 41 2.14 10.25 5.25
C ARG A 41 2.56 10.97 3.97
N ALA A 42 1.71 11.84 3.41
CA ALA A 42 2.03 12.58 2.19
C ALA A 42 3.21 13.53 2.44
N GLU A 43 3.13 14.32 3.52
CA GLU A 43 4.22 15.21 3.94
C GLU A 43 5.50 14.44 4.30
N LEU A 44 5.37 13.25 4.89
CA LEU A 44 6.50 12.36 5.21
C LEU A 44 7.21 11.86 3.96
N LEU A 45 6.44 11.48 2.92
CA LEU A 45 6.98 11.08 1.61
C LEU A 45 7.71 12.24 0.95
N GLU A 46 7.05 13.41 0.87
CA GLU A 46 7.66 14.61 0.29
C GLU A 46 8.96 15.00 1.00
N TRP A 47 8.96 15.02 2.34
CA TRP A 47 10.12 15.33 3.16
C TRP A 47 11.28 14.35 2.94
N ALA A 48 10.97 13.05 2.82
CA ALA A 48 11.97 12.01 2.63
C ALA A 48 12.55 11.99 1.20
N THR A 49 11.70 12.19 0.19
CA THR A 49 12.13 12.33 -1.21
C THR A 49 13.03 13.55 -1.38
N ALA A 50 12.69 14.69 -0.76
CA ALA A 50 13.51 15.91 -0.80
C ALA A 50 14.89 15.74 -0.14
N ARG A 51 15.06 14.74 0.72
CA ARG A 51 16.31 14.44 1.46
C ARG A 51 17.03 13.19 0.97
N HIS A 52 16.54 12.56 -0.09
CA HIS A 52 17.07 11.30 -0.63
C HIS A 52 17.22 10.20 0.43
N LEU A 53 16.31 10.15 1.39
CA LEU A 53 16.33 9.11 2.42
C LEU A 53 15.92 7.76 1.82
N ASN A 54 16.49 6.68 2.35
CA ASN A 54 16.08 5.34 1.97
C ASN A 54 14.69 5.08 2.56
N ILE A 55 13.70 4.87 1.70
CA ILE A 55 12.29 4.71 2.08
C ILE A 55 11.93 3.25 1.88
N SER A 56 11.42 2.58 2.93
CA SER A 56 10.91 1.22 2.78
C SER A 56 9.76 1.18 1.76
N PRO A 57 9.67 0.14 0.91
CA PRO A 57 8.51 -0.11 0.03
C PRO A 57 7.16 -0.11 0.76
N GLN A 58 7.17 -0.37 2.07
CA GLN A 58 5.99 -0.33 2.92
C GLN A 58 5.41 1.09 3.07
N LEU A 59 6.20 2.13 2.83
CA LEU A 59 5.79 3.54 2.83
C LEU A 59 4.95 3.90 1.59
N PHE A 60 5.03 3.10 0.52
CA PHE A 60 4.13 3.20 -0.63
C PHE A 60 2.84 2.37 -0.47
N HIS A 61 2.87 1.35 0.39
CA HIS A 61 1.68 0.59 0.74
C HIS A 61 0.82 1.40 1.69
N GLU A 62 -0.11 2.18 1.14
CA GLU A 62 -1.25 2.63 1.93
C GLU A 62 -1.85 1.38 2.56
N ARG A 63 -1.81 1.27 3.91
CA ARG A 63 -2.64 0.31 4.62
C ARG A 63 -4.06 0.79 4.44
N VAL A 64 -4.60 0.63 3.23
CA VAL A 64 -6.01 0.72 2.99
C VAL A 64 -6.55 -0.43 3.82
N ARG A 65 -6.99 -0.10 5.03
CA ARG A 65 -7.98 -0.91 5.74
C ARG A 65 -9.31 -0.73 5.00
N THR A 66 -9.31 -0.86 3.68
CA THR A 66 -10.53 -1.20 2.97
C THR A 66 -10.91 -2.50 3.62
N PRO A 67 -12.06 -2.54 4.33
CA PRO A 67 -12.58 -3.81 4.80
C PRO A 67 -12.56 -4.72 3.58
N ILE A 68 -11.97 -5.92 3.72
CA ILE A 68 -12.12 -6.92 2.67
C ILE A 68 -13.64 -7.06 2.49
N PRO A 69 -14.17 -6.72 1.30
CA PRO A 69 -15.61 -6.72 1.11
C PRO A 69 -16.13 -8.11 1.42
N ARG A 70 -17.29 -8.19 2.09
CA ARG A 70 -17.88 -9.50 2.33
C ARG A 70 -18.30 -10.09 0.99
N LEU A 71 -18.29 -11.42 0.88
CA LEU A 71 -18.74 -12.08 -0.33
C LEU A 71 -20.20 -11.70 -0.66
N GLU A 72 -21.04 -11.55 0.36
CA GLU A 72 -22.44 -11.09 0.19
C GLU A 72 -22.52 -9.71 -0.48
N ASP A 73 -21.70 -8.75 -0.04
CA ASP A 73 -21.67 -7.40 -0.60
C ASP A 73 -21.22 -7.42 -2.06
N ALA A 74 -20.21 -8.24 -2.38
CA ALA A 74 -19.71 -8.40 -3.75
C ALA A 74 -20.76 -9.03 -4.67
N LEU A 75 -21.48 -10.05 -4.20
CA LEU A 75 -22.56 -10.68 -4.96
C LEU A 75 -23.73 -9.71 -5.20
N HIS A 76 -24.12 -8.93 -4.19
CA HIS A 76 -25.15 -7.90 -4.32
C HIS A 76 -24.75 -6.76 -5.27
N ALA A 77 -23.47 -6.35 -5.24
CA ALA A 77 -22.93 -5.35 -6.17
C ALA A 77 -22.91 -5.83 -7.63
N GLY A 78 -22.92 -7.15 -7.85
CA GLY A 78 -22.93 -7.76 -9.18
C GLY A 78 -21.55 -7.81 -9.81
N GLY A 79 -21.47 -7.62 -11.13
CA GLY A 79 -20.21 -7.78 -11.86
C GLY A 79 -19.74 -9.24 -11.94
N VAL A 80 -20.68 -10.19 -12.02
CA VAL A 80 -20.38 -11.61 -12.15
C VAL A 80 -20.08 -11.93 -13.61
N PHE A 81 -18.86 -12.38 -13.87
CA PHE A 81 -18.40 -12.77 -15.20
C PHE A 81 -18.51 -14.29 -15.36
N TYR A 82 -19.27 -14.71 -16.38
CA TYR A 82 -19.45 -16.11 -16.73
C TYR A 82 -18.58 -16.47 -17.94
N GLN A 83 -18.40 -17.77 -18.19
CA GLN A 83 -17.73 -18.30 -19.38
C GLN A 83 -16.28 -17.80 -19.55
N LEU A 84 -15.59 -17.53 -18.45
CA LEU A 84 -14.16 -17.29 -18.46
C LEU A 84 -13.43 -18.59 -18.76
N HIS A 85 -13.00 -18.76 -20.01
CA HIS A 85 -12.23 -19.92 -20.44
C HIS A 85 -10.76 -19.76 -20.08
N ALA A 86 -10.25 -20.65 -19.24
CA ALA A 86 -8.84 -20.71 -18.90
C ALA A 86 -8.39 -22.16 -18.68
N SER A 87 -7.27 -22.52 -19.28
CA SER A 87 -6.64 -23.83 -19.14
C SER A 87 -5.49 -23.84 -18.12
N VAL A 88 -4.94 -22.66 -17.80
CA VAL A 88 -3.83 -22.49 -16.87
C VAL A 88 -4.03 -21.22 -16.03
N ARG A 89 -3.39 -21.15 -14.87
CA ARG A 89 -3.54 -20.06 -13.90
C ARG A 89 -3.35 -18.67 -14.52
N GLU A 90 -2.28 -18.47 -15.29
CA GLU A 90 -2.01 -17.19 -15.95
C GLU A 90 -3.09 -16.82 -16.98
N SER A 91 -3.64 -17.80 -17.70
CA SER A 91 -4.74 -17.53 -18.63
C SER A 91 -6.04 -17.20 -17.91
N ALA A 92 -6.26 -17.71 -16.70
CA ALA A 92 -7.38 -17.30 -15.85
C ALA A 92 -7.25 -15.84 -15.40
N TRP A 93 -6.07 -15.44 -14.93
CA TRP A 93 -5.80 -14.05 -14.56
C TRP A 93 -5.94 -13.09 -15.75
N ARG A 94 -5.41 -13.45 -16.93
CA ARG A 94 -5.58 -12.64 -18.15
C ARG A 94 -7.04 -12.52 -18.56
N ALA A 95 -7.77 -13.65 -18.59
CA ALA A 95 -9.19 -13.65 -18.96
C ALA A 95 -10.01 -12.75 -18.01
N LEU A 96 -9.78 -12.86 -16.70
CA LEU A 96 -10.44 -12.01 -15.71
C LEU A 96 -10.07 -10.53 -15.88
N LEU A 97 -8.78 -10.20 -15.90
CA LEU A 97 -8.32 -8.81 -15.98
C LEU A 97 -8.73 -8.14 -17.31
N GLY A 98 -8.81 -8.90 -18.40
CA GLY A 98 -9.30 -8.42 -19.69
C GLY A 98 -10.78 -8.08 -19.72
N THR A 99 -11.59 -8.64 -18.82
CA THR A 99 -13.02 -8.28 -18.69
C THR A 99 -13.26 -7.04 -17.84
N LEU A 100 -12.30 -6.67 -16.98
CA LEU A 100 -12.42 -5.55 -16.07
C LEU A 100 -12.00 -4.24 -16.75
N LYS A 101 -12.74 -3.16 -16.51
CA LYS A 101 -12.36 -1.80 -16.94
C LYS A 101 -11.35 -1.22 -15.95
N LEU A 102 -10.09 -1.64 -16.07
CA LEU A 102 -9.02 -1.20 -15.19
C LEU A 102 -8.22 -0.05 -15.81
N PRO A 103 -7.69 0.89 -15.01
CA PRO A 103 -6.88 2.00 -15.50
C PRO A 103 -5.43 1.59 -15.84
N ALA A 104 -5.10 0.31 -15.78
CA ALA A 104 -3.75 -0.23 -15.99
C ALA A 104 -3.77 -1.40 -16.99
N ASP A 105 -2.63 -1.63 -17.63
CA ASP A 105 -2.43 -2.72 -18.61
C ASP A 105 -2.63 -4.10 -17.94
N PRO A 106 -3.54 -4.95 -18.46
CA PRO A 106 -3.77 -6.30 -17.94
C PRO A 106 -2.50 -7.15 -17.83
N ASP A 107 -1.58 -7.09 -18.80
CA ASP A 107 -0.35 -7.91 -18.77
C ASP A 107 0.64 -7.45 -17.69
N PHE A 108 0.64 -6.15 -17.36
CA PHE A 108 1.37 -5.65 -16.20
C PHE A 108 0.76 -6.19 -14.90
N LEU A 109 -0.58 -6.15 -14.77
CA LEU A 109 -1.27 -6.60 -13.56
C LEU A 109 -1.11 -8.12 -13.31
N VAL A 110 -1.11 -8.95 -14.34
CA VAL A 110 -0.84 -10.40 -14.20
C VAL A 110 0.55 -10.63 -13.59
N ARG A 111 1.57 -9.88 -14.02
CA ARG A 111 2.93 -9.99 -13.47
C ARG A 111 3.00 -9.59 -12.00
N VAL A 112 2.28 -8.54 -11.61
CA VAL A 112 2.18 -8.10 -10.21
C VAL A 112 1.51 -9.18 -9.35
N LEU A 113 0.37 -9.73 -9.80
CA LEU A 113 -0.35 -10.78 -9.08
C LEU A 113 0.49 -12.05 -8.91
N ALA A 114 1.23 -12.47 -9.95
CA ALA A 114 2.13 -13.61 -9.88
C ALA A 114 3.29 -13.39 -8.89
N ALA A 115 3.81 -12.16 -8.79
CA ALA A 115 4.84 -11.82 -7.82
C ALA A 115 4.29 -11.84 -6.38
N GLN A 116 3.09 -11.33 -6.16
CA GLN A 116 2.43 -11.38 -4.86
C GLN A 116 2.14 -12.81 -4.41
N GLU A 117 1.64 -13.66 -5.30
CA GLU A 117 1.37 -15.07 -4.99
C GLU A 117 2.63 -15.81 -4.49
N ARG A 118 3.77 -15.59 -5.14
CA ARG A 118 5.05 -16.19 -4.71
C ARG A 118 5.49 -15.74 -3.31
N LEU A 119 5.14 -14.53 -2.92
CA LEU A 119 5.47 -13.97 -1.60
C LEU A 119 4.50 -14.43 -0.50
N LEU A 120 3.28 -14.79 -0.88
CA LEU A 120 2.19 -15.17 0.03
C LEU A 120 2.01 -16.69 0.15
N SER A 121 2.60 -17.47 -0.75
CA SER A 121 2.61 -18.93 -0.69
C SER A 121 3.69 -19.42 0.27
N THR A 122 3.37 -19.42 1.57
CA THR A 122 4.11 -20.12 2.63
C THR A 122 3.42 -21.41 3.01
#